data_AF-A0A7W0SE74-F1
#
_entry.id   AF-A0A7W0SE74-F1
#
_cell.length_a   1.000
_cell.length_b   1.000
_cell.length_c   1.000
_cell.angle_alpha   90.00
_cell.angle_beta   90.00
_cell.angle_gamma   90.00
#
_symmetry.space_group_name_H-M   'P 1'
#
loop_
_entity.id
_entity.type
_entity.pdbx_description
1 polymer ?
#
loop_
_entity_poly.entity_id
_entity_poly.type
_entity_poly.pdbx_seq_one_letter_code
_entity_poly.pdbx_strand_id
1 'polypeptide(L)'
;AGKQRVTALPGAAYFHHADSFAMIRGGHLDLCVLGALQVAQNGDLANWSTGEPGAIPAVGGAMDLVAGVKSIFVITQHCTREGEAKLVQKCTFPLTGCAVVNRIYTDLTVIEVTPNGFRLVELSPGIDFNFVQERTGAPLLRTPERTEAG
;
A
#
# COMPACT_ATOMS: atom_id res chain seq x y z
N ALA A 1 -5.36 18.01 0.70
CA ALA A 1 -5.77 17.67 -0.69
C ALA A 1 -4.89 18.41 -1.68
N GLY A 2 -4.57 17.84 -2.84
CA GLY A 2 -3.53 18.28 -3.79
C GLY A 2 -3.68 19.66 -4.44
N LYS A 3 -4.56 20.53 -3.92
CA LYS A 3 -4.84 21.91 -4.37
C LYS A 3 -5.17 22.00 -5.87
N GLN A 4 -5.72 20.94 -6.43
CA GLN A 4 -6.18 20.86 -7.82
C GLN A 4 -7.67 21.17 -7.90
N ARG A 5 -8.11 21.73 -9.03
CA ARG A 5 -9.55 21.91 -9.32
C ARG A 5 -10.16 20.54 -9.60
N VAL A 6 -11.37 20.30 -9.10
CA VAL A 6 -12.12 19.05 -9.26
C VAL A 6 -13.56 19.36 -9.69
N THR A 7 -14.20 18.40 -10.36
CA THR A 7 -15.60 18.51 -10.81
C THR A 7 -16.49 17.60 -9.97
N ALA A 8 -17.59 18.14 -9.46
CA ALA A 8 -18.61 17.35 -8.78
C ALA A 8 -19.55 16.69 -9.81
N LEU A 9 -19.75 15.37 -9.68
CA LEU A 9 -20.73 14.63 -10.47
C LEU A 9 -22.13 14.70 -9.82
N PRO A 10 -23.22 14.42 -10.55
CA PRO A 10 -24.55 14.30 -9.96
C PRO A 10 -24.56 13.35 -8.76
N GLY A 11 -25.17 13.77 -7.65
CA GLY A 11 -25.17 13.01 -6.39
C GLY A 11 -23.99 13.27 -5.44
N ALA A 12 -23.05 14.13 -5.82
CA ALA A 12 -21.97 14.56 -4.92
C ALA A 12 -22.51 15.36 -3.72
N ALA A 13 -21.83 15.24 -2.58
CA ALA A 13 -22.13 15.98 -1.36
C ALA A 13 -20.89 16.71 -0.84
N TYR A 14 -21.11 17.86 -0.21
CA TYR A 14 -20.08 18.61 0.52
C TYR A 14 -20.41 18.54 2.02
N PHE A 15 -19.37 18.42 2.83
CA PHE A 15 -19.50 18.28 4.27
C PHE A 15 -18.27 18.88 4.97
N HIS A 16 -18.39 19.08 6.28
CA HIS A 16 -17.31 19.64 7.06
C HIS A 16 -16.17 18.62 7.19
N HIS A 17 -14.93 19.10 7.35
CA HIS A 17 -13.78 18.20 7.46
C HIS A 17 -13.89 17.24 8.67
N ALA A 18 -14.58 17.64 9.74
CA ALA A 18 -14.86 16.73 10.86
C ALA A 18 -15.72 15.53 10.44
N ASP A 19 -16.75 15.75 9.62
CA ASP A 19 -17.61 14.68 9.09
C ASP A 19 -16.83 13.78 8.13
N SER A 20 -15.92 14.37 7.33
CA SER A 20 -15.00 13.63 6.47
C SER A 20 -14.17 12.62 7.25
N PHE A 21 -13.57 13.06 8.36
CA PHE A 21 -12.77 12.18 9.21
C PHE A 21 -13.62 11.20 10.02
N ALA A 22 -14.86 11.55 10.38
CA ALA A 22 -15.81 10.63 10.98
C ALA A 22 -16.17 9.50 9.99
N MET A 23 -16.38 9.81 8.72
CA MET A 23 -16.61 8.83 7.66
C MET A 23 -15.42 7.87 7.49
N ILE A 24 -14.19 8.41 7.46
CA ILE A 24 -12.96 7.63 7.35
C ILE A 24 -12.80 6.72 8.57
N ARG A 25 -12.75 7.29 9.79
CA ARG A 25 -12.49 6.53 11.03
C ARG A 25 -13.65 5.61 11.42
N GLY A 26 -14.86 5.91 10.97
CA GLY A 26 -16.04 5.07 11.17
C GLY A 26 -16.12 3.84 10.25
N GLY A 27 -15.14 3.64 9.35
CA GLY A 27 -15.15 2.48 8.45
C GLY A 27 -16.21 2.56 7.36
N HIS A 28 -16.62 3.77 6.97
CA HIS A 28 -17.60 3.96 5.89
C HIS A 28 -16.96 3.99 4.50
N LEU A 29 -15.63 3.95 4.41
CA LEU A 29 -14.92 3.74 3.16
C LEU A 29 -14.54 2.26 3.03
N ASP A 30 -14.82 1.69 1.87
CA ASP A 30 -14.50 0.29 1.60
C ASP A 30 -13.03 0.09 1.24
N LEU A 31 -12.44 1.03 0.50
CA LEU A 31 -11.10 0.90 -0.06
C LEU A 31 -10.33 2.23 -0.03
N CYS A 32 -9.07 2.16 0.38
CA CYS A 32 -8.11 3.23 0.24
C CYS A 32 -6.92 2.76 -0.59
N VAL A 33 -6.49 3.58 -1.55
CA VAL A 33 -5.32 3.32 -2.38
C VAL A 33 -4.25 4.36 -2.05
N LEU A 34 -3.08 3.90 -1.61
CA LEU A 34 -1.98 4.76 -1.17
C LEU A 34 -0.68 4.42 -1.92
N GLY A 35 0.21 5.41 -2.03
CA GLY A 35 1.61 5.14 -2.33
C GLY A 35 2.34 4.62 -1.09
N ALA A 36 3.51 4.01 -1.30
CA ALA A 36 4.40 3.57 -0.23
C ALA A 36 5.84 4.01 -0.48
N LEU A 37 6.60 4.24 0.59
CA LEU A 37 8.07 4.26 0.56
C LEU A 37 8.59 2.86 0.85
N GLN A 38 8.03 2.20 1.87
CA GLN A 38 8.26 0.80 2.18
C GLN A 38 6.95 0.10 2.57
N VAL A 39 6.86 -1.18 2.27
CA VAL A 39 5.87 -2.09 2.85
C VAL A 39 6.59 -3.29 3.42
N ALA A 40 6.33 -3.64 4.67
CA ALA A 40 6.92 -4.81 5.30
C ALA A 40 6.08 -6.08 5.05
N GLN A 41 6.71 -7.26 5.14
CA GLN A 41 6.04 -8.55 4.90
C GLN A 41 4.82 -8.80 5.80
N ASN A 42 4.77 -8.19 6.98
CA ASN A 42 3.66 -8.25 7.92
C ASN A 42 2.55 -7.22 7.61
N GLY A 43 2.71 -6.40 6.57
CA GLY A 43 1.75 -5.37 6.16
C GLY A 43 1.96 -4.00 6.80
N ASP A 44 3.08 -3.75 7.49
CA ASP A 44 3.40 -2.40 7.95
C ASP A 44 3.62 -1.48 6.74
N LEU A 45 3.03 -0.28 6.79
CA LEU A 45 3.17 0.74 5.76
C LEU A 45 4.05 1.87 6.27
N ALA A 46 5.04 2.29 5.48
CA ALA A 46 5.75 3.56 5.69
C ALA A 46 5.63 4.41 4.42
N ASN A 47 5.02 5.59 4.50
CA ASN A 47 4.80 6.43 3.32
C ASN A 47 4.82 7.95 3.55
N TRP A 48 5.15 8.43 4.75
CA TRP A 48 5.07 9.86 5.08
C TRP A 48 6.42 10.55 5.35
N SER A 49 7.48 9.79 5.61
CA SER A 49 8.83 10.31 5.88
C SER A 49 9.89 9.21 5.67
N THR A 50 11.11 9.63 5.34
CA THR A 50 12.31 8.77 5.32
C THR A 50 13.07 8.79 6.65
N GLY A 51 12.67 9.65 7.61
CA GLY A 51 13.31 9.78 8.92
C GLY A 51 14.50 10.74 9.00
N GLU A 52 14.80 11.46 7.91
CA GLU A 52 15.89 12.45 7.87
C GLU A 52 15.66 13.60 8.87
N PRO A 53 16.66 13.96 9.71
CA PRO A 53 16.56 15.08 10.64
C PRO A 53 16.22 16.39 9.92
N GLY A 54 15.18 17.09 10.38
CA GLY A 54 14.74 18.35 9.78
C GLY A 54 13.82 18.21 8.57
N ALA A 55 13.49 16.99 8.14
CA ALA A 55 12.44 16.76 7.15
C ALA A 55 11.07 17.21 7.71
N ILE A 56 10.37 18.07 6.97
CA ILE A 56 9.04 18.54 7.35
C ILE A 56 8.05 17.37 7.22
N PRO A 57 7.39 16.94 8.30
CA PRO A 57 6.43 15.84 8.26
C PRO A 57 5.28 16.12 7.30
N ALA A 58 5.01 15.21 6.36
CA ALA A 58 3.86 15.24 5.48
C ALA A 58 2.85 14.15 5.84
N VAL A 59 2.53 13.98 7.14
CA VAL A 59 1.63 12.91 7.62
C VAL A 59 0.23 13.02 7.01
N GLY A 60 -0.27 14.25 6.80
CA GLY A 60 -1.59 14.49 6.24
C GLY A 60 -2.69 13.70 6.96
N GLY A 61 -3.66 13.16 6.22
CA GLY A 61 -4.69 12.25 6.73
C GLY A 61 -4.36 10.76 6.51
N ALA A 62 -3.11 10.41 6.21
CA ALA A 62 -2.74 9.04 5.86
C ALA A 62 -2.95 8.07 7.03
N MET A 63 -2.67 8.50 8.26
CA MET A 63 -2.88 7.70 9.47
C MET A 63 -4.36 7.42 9.73
N ASP A 64 -5.25 8.41 9.56
CA ASP A 64 -6.70 8.19 9.66
C ASP A 64 -7.20 7.20 8.61
N LEU A 65 -6.69 7.28 7.38
CA LEU A 65 -7.06 6.38 6.30
C LEU A 65 -6.67 4.93 6.61
N VAL A 66 -5.42 4.69 7.01
CA VAL A 66 -4.98 3.31 7.29
C VAL A 66 -5.59 2.72 8.56
N ALA A 67 -6.03 3.56 9.51
CA ALA A 67 -6.70 3.11 10.72
C ALA A 67 -8.21 2.88 10.53
N GLY A 68 -8.84 3.66 9.64
CA GLY A 68 -10.30 3.69 9.52
C GLY A 68 -10.87 2.89 8.35
N VAL A 69 -10.13 2.73 7.25
CA VAL A 69 -10.67 2.14 6.02
C VAL A 69 -10.59 0.61 6.04
N LYS A 70 -11.63 -0.07 5.53
CA LYS A 70 -11.75 -1.55 5.60
C LYS A 70 -10.64 -2.29 4.85
N SER A 71 -10.14 -1.73 3.74
CA SER A 71 -9.07 -2.32 2.95
C SER A 71 -8.09 -1.26 2.45
N ILE A 72 -6.80 -1.52 2.63
CA ILE A 72 -5.69 -0.67 2.20
C ILE A 72 -4.93 -1.37 1.10
N PHE A 73 -5.00 -0.79 -0.10
CA PHE A 73 -4.19 -1.21 -1.24
C PHE A 73 -3.05 -0.22 -1.45
N VAL A 74 -1.89 -0.77 -1.80
CA VAL A 74 -0.71 0.01 -2.14
C VAL A 74 -0.47 -0.06 -3.65
N ILE A 75 -0.22 1.08 -4.28
CA ILE A 75 0.31 1.16 -5.65
C ILE A 75 1.67 1.83 -5.59
N THR A 76 2.71 1.14 -6.06
CA THR A 76 4.09 1.64 -6.03
C THR A 76 4.94 1.01 -7.12
N GLN A 77 6.02 1.68 -7.53
CA GLN A 77 7.14 0.96 -8.17
C GLN A 77 7.68 -0.10 -7.20
N HIS A 78 8.15 -1.23 -7.71
CA HIS A 78 8.66 -2.34 -6.91
C HIS A 78 9.98 -1.97 -6.22
N CYS A 79 10.82 -1.24 -6.94
CA CYS A 79 12.11 -0.72 -6.47
C CYS A 79 12.13 0.81 -6.47
N THR A 80 13.10 1.40 -5.77
CA THR A 80 13.49 2.81 -5.92
C THR A 80 14.19 3.03 -7.28
N ARG A 81 14.52 4.29 -7.58
CA ARG A 81 15.27 4.62 -8.81
C ARG A 81 16.70 4.06 -8.76
N GLU A 82 17.23 3.90 -7.56
CA GLU A 82 18.54 3.35 -7.25
C GLU A 82 18.52 1.81 -7.21
N GLY A 83 17.35 1.18 -7.39
CA GLY A 83 17.19 -0.27 -7.45
C GLY A 83 16.91 -0.94 -6.11
N GLU A 84 16.77 -0.17 -5.02
CA GLU A 84 16.50 -0.72 -3.69
C GLU A 84 15.06 -1.26 -3.60
N ALA A 85 14.89 -2.42 -2.97
CA ALA A 85 13.58 -3.03 -2.80
C ALA A 85 12.69 -2.19 -1.86
N LYS A 86 11.45 -1.93 -2.27
CA LYS A 86 10.45 -1.24 -1.41
C LYS A 86 9.60 -2.21 -0.61
N LEU A 87 9.57 -3.48 -1.03
CA LEU A 87 8.94 -4.58 -0.30
C LEU A 87 10.02 -5.25 0.53
N VAL A 88 9.92 -5.13 1.85
CA VAL A 88 11.01 -5.44 2.78
C VAL A 88 10.56 -6.39 3.89
N GLN A 89 11.49 -7.05 4.57
CA GLN A 89 11.16 -7.88 5.72
C GLN A 89 10.61 -7.05 6.89
N LYS A 90 11.16 -5.85 7.10
CA LYS A 90 10.74 -4.89 8.12
C LYS A 90 11.00 -3.47 7.63
N CYS A 91 10.05 -2.56 7.82
CA CYS A 91 10.26 -1.15 7.50
C CYS A 91 11.35 -0.57 8.39
N THR A 92 12.23 0.23 7.78
CA THR A 92 13.23 1.05 8.48
C THR A 92 12.76 2.50 8.58
N PHE A 93 11.88 2.93 7.68
CA PHE A 93 11.27 4.25 7.72
C PHE A 93 10.14 4.34 8.76
N PRO A 94 9.85 5.54 9.28
CA PRO A 94 8.74 5.77 10.20
C PRO A 94 7.42 5.24 9.63
N LEU A 95 6.73 4.43 10.43
CA LEU A 95 5.48 3.80 10.02
C LEU A 95 4.34 4.82 9.92
N THR A 96 3.49 4.60 8.93
CA THR A 96 2.15 5.19 8.80
C THR A 96 1.12 4.34 9.54
N GLY A 97 1.26 3.01 9.48
CA GLY A 97 0.38 2.06 10.18
C GLY A 97 0.99 0.67 10.23
N CYS A 98 0.68 -0.09 11.28
CA CYS A 98 1.19 -1.44 11.50
C CYS A 98 0.19 -2.49 10.99
N ALA A 99 0.66 -3.46 10.20
CA ALA A 99 -0.13 -4.56 9.65
C ALA A 99 -1.45 -4.11 8.96
N VAL A 100 -1.40 -2.99 8.23
CA VAL A 100 -2.58 -2.36 7.62
C VAL A 100 -2.77 -2.71 6.14
N VAL A 101 -1.68 -3.04 5.42
CA VAL A 101 -1.73 -3.27 3.97
C VAL A 101 -2.32 -4.64 3.67
N ASN A 102 -3.31 -4.70 2.77
CA ASN A 102 -3.92 -5.96 2.32
C ASN A 102 -3.36 -6.43 0.98
N ARG A 103 -3.12 -5.50 0.04
CA ARG A 103 -2.67 -5.82 -1.33
C ARG A 103 -1.73 -4.76 -1.86
N ILE A 104 -0.78 -5.19 -2.67
CA ILE A 104 0.26 -4.36 -3.26
C ILE A 104 0.27 -4.60 -4.76
N TYR A 105 0.25 -3.52 -5.52
CA TYR A 105 0.35 -3.51 -6.96
C TYR A 105 1.65 -2.81 -7.34
N THR A 106 2.49 -3.49 -8.10
CA THR A 106 3.70 -2.90 -8.67
C THR A 106 3.76 -3.05 -10.17
N ASP A 107 4.77 -2.43 -10.78
CA ASP A 107 5.15 -2.63 -12.17
C ASP A 107 5.53 -4.09 -12.50
N LEU A 108 5.91 -4.88 -11.51
CA LEU A 108 6.38 -6.27 -11.68
C LEU A 108 5.35 -7.34 -11.29
N THR A 109 4.48 -7.05 -10.32
CA THR A 109 3.64 -8.09 -9.72
C THR A 109 2.47 -7.51 -8.91
N VAL A 110 1.44 -8.33 -8.71
CA VAL A 110 0.42 -8.16 -7.66
C VAL A 110 0.72 -9.10 -6.51
N ILE A 111 0.76 -8.55 -5.29
CA ILE A 111 1.02 -9.29 -4.05
C ILE A 111 -0.13 -9.08 -3.08
N GLU A 112 -0.54 -10.16 -2.42
CA GLU A 112 -1.42 -10.14 -1.26
C GLU A 112 -0.59 -10.26 0.00
N VAL A 113 -0.88 -9.42 0.99
CA VAL A 113 -0.24 -9.50 2.31
C VAL A 113 -1.07 -10.44 3.18
N THR A 114 -0.43 -11.49 3.66
CA THR A 114 -1.07 -12.56 4.44
C THR A 114 -0.42 -12.66 5.81
N PRO A 115 -1.02 -13.38 6.78
CA PRO A 115 -0.36 -13.67 8.06
C PRO A 115 1.00 -14.35 7.92
N ASN A 116 1.26 -15.03 6.79
CA ASN A 116 2.52 -15.73 6.53
C ASN A 116 3.54 -14.88 5.72
N GLY A 117 3.19 -13.66 5.34
CA GLY A 117 4.02 -12.79 4.50
C GLY A 117 3.42 -12.48 3.14
N PHE A 118 4.28 -12.05 2.21
CA PHE A 118 3.91 -11.68 0.86
C PHE A 118 3.56 -12.90 0.01
N ARG A 119 2.29 -13.03 -0.37
CA ARG A 119 1.84 -14.03 -1.33
C ARG A 119 1.74 -13.40 -2.71
N LEU A 120 2.48 -13.96 -3.67
CA LEU A 120 2.31 -13.64 -5.08
C LEU A 120 0.85 -13.89 -5.48
N VAL A 121 0.26 -12.99 -6.26
CA VAL A 121 -1.06 -13.18 -6.87
C VAL A 121 -0.90 -13.32 -8.38
N GLU A 122 -0.14 -12.40 -8.97
CA GLU A 122 0.03 -12.29 -10.42
C GLU A 122 1.40 -11.71 -10.75
N LEU A 123 2.02 -12.17 -11.83
CA LEU A 123 3.24 -11.58 -12.40
C LEU A 123 2.86 -10.72 -13.60
N SER A 124 3.54 -9.58 -13.76
CA SER A 124 3.41 -8.80 -14.99
C SER A 124 3.84 -9.63 -16.22
N PRO A 125 3.28 -9.35 -17.41
CA PRO A 125 3.63 -10.08 -18.63
C PRO A 125 5.14 -10.11 -18.89
N GLY A 126 5.69 -11.30 -19.10
CA GLY A 126 7.12 -11.49 -19.38
C GLY A 126 8.05 -11.43 -18.16
N ILE A 127 7.51 -11.25 -16.94
CA ILE A 127 8.28 -11.28 -15.70
C ILE A 127 8.19 -12.67 -15.06
N ASP A 128 9.35 -13.23 -14.69
CA ASP A 128 9.41 -14.51 -13.97
C ASP A 128 9.49 -14.32 -12.44
N PHE A 129 9.17 -15.39 -11.71
CA PHE A 129 9.15 -15.36 -10.24
C PHE A 129 10.50 -15.02 -9.62
N ASN A 130 11.59 -15.57 -10.15
CA ASN A 130 12.93 -15.38 -9.57
C ASN A 130 13.36 -13.92 -9.73
N PHE A 131 13.06 -13.31 -10.87
CA PHE A 131 13.31 -11.90 -11.13
C PHE A 131 12.65 -10.98 -10.08
N VAL A 132 11.41 -11.28 -9.68
CA VAL A 132 10.70 -10.53 -8.63
C VAL A 132 11.27 -10.84 -7.25
N GLN A 133 11.55 -12.11 -6.96
CA GLN A 133 12.13 -12.51 -5.68
C GLN A 133 13.49 -11.84 -5.41
N GLU A 134 14.34 -11.71 -6.43
CA GLU A 134 15.63 -10.99 -6.35
C GLU A 134 15.47 -9.49 -6.09
N ARG A 135 14.30 -8.92 -6.41
CA ARG A 135 13.96 -7.49 -6.23
C ARG A 135 13.05 -7.23 -5.04
N THR A 136 12.73 -8.28 -4.28
CA THR A 136 11.95 -8.20 -3.05
C THR A 136 12.88 -8.42 -1.86
N GLY A 137 12.94 -7.49 -0.92
CA GLY A 137 13.70 -7.59 0.33
C GLY A 137 13.06 -8.51 1.38
N ALA A 138 12.18 -9.42 0.97
CA ALA A 138 11.50 -10.41 1.79
C ALA A 138 11.16 -11.66 0.96
N PRO A 139 10.99 -12.84 1.58
CA PRO A 139 10.54 -14.04 0.87
C PRO A 139 9.15 -13.87 0.26
N LEU A 140 8.97 -14.30 -0.99
CA LEU A 140 7.67 -14.40 -1.65
C LEU A 140 7.12 -15.83 -1.52
N LEU A 141 5.86 -15.92 -1.13
CA LEU A 141 5.09 -17.15 -1.14
C LEU A 141 4.45 -17.30 -2.52
N ARG A 142 4.60 -18.47 -3.13
CA ARG A 142 3.89 -18.79 -4.37
C ARG A 142 2.41 -19.00 -4.08
N THR A 143 1.56 -18.56 -5.00
CA THR A 143 0.16 -18.99 -5.03
C THR A 143 0.12 -20.49 -5.22
N PRO A 144 -0.69 -21.24 -4.47
CA PRO A 144 -1.02 -22.61 -4.86
C PRO A 144 -1.55 -22.60 -6.29
N GLU A 145 -1.11 -23.55 -7.12
CA GLU A 145 -1.69 -23.73 -8.45
C GLU A 145 -3.20 -23.88 -8.29
N ARG A 146 -3.96 -23.01 -8.95
CA ARG A 146 -5.41 -23.13 -8.98
C ARG A 146 -5.68 -24.38 -9.80
N THR A 147 -5.95 -25.51 -9.14
CA THR A 147 -6.48 -26.68 -9.81
C THR A 147 -7.76 -26.21 -10.49
N GLU A 148 -7.77 -26.17 -11.82
CA GLU A 148 -8.96 -25.82 -12.58
C GLU A 148 -10.07 -26.77 -12.14
N ALA A 149 -11.11 -26.22 -11.51
CA ALA A 149 -12.34 -26.96 -11.28
C ALA A 149 -12.93 -27.23 -12.68
N GLY A 150 -12.85 -28.49 -13.11
CA GLY A 150 -13.51 -28.98 -14.31
C GLY A 150 -15.03 -28.99 -14.21
#